data_AF-A0A2G9NTE1-F1
#
_entry.id   AF-A0A2G9NTE1-F1
#
_cell.length_a   1.000
_cell.length_b   1.000
_cell.length_c   1.000
_cell.angle_alpha   90.00
_cell.angle_beta   90.00
_cell.angle_gamma   90.00
#
_symmetry.space_group_name_H-M   'P 1'
#
loop_
_entity.id
_entity.type
_entity.pdbx_description
1 polymer ?
#
loop_
_entity_poly.entity_id
_entity_poly.type
_entity_poly.pdbx_seq_one_letter_code
_entity_poly.pdbx_strand_id
1 'polypeptide(L)'
;MPYGIYDINLNNGFVNVGIDHNPSEFAVERIRQWRNNIGKKNYPNTKELLICANGRGSNASRSKLWKFYLQKFANKTGLKITVCHFPPGTSKWNKIEHKIFSFISMNWRGKPLINYEIIINLIEGTKTKKGLKIKAKMDKKIYELGKKFSKKDMVKINILTHKINSK
;
A
#
# COMPACT_ATOMS: atom_id res chain seq x y z
N MET A 1 -6.86 4.42 -10.40
CA MET A 1 -7.22 4.59 -8.96
C MET A 1 -5.99 4.88 -8.11
N PRO A 2 -5.99 5.91 -7.23
CA PRO A 2 -4.88 6.17 -6.31
C PRO A 2 -4.81 5.12 -5.19
N TYR A 3 -3.61 4.71 -4.80
CA TYR A 3 -3.33 3.80 -3.69
C TYR A 3 -2.17 4.34 -2.85
N GLY A 4 -2.42 4.56 -1.56
CA GLY A 4 -1.50 5.26 -0.67
C GLY A 4 -0.79 4.36 0.32
N ILE A 5 0.47 4.70 0.61
CA ILE A 5 1.24 4.22 1.76
C ILE A 5 1.61 5.45 2.58
N TYR A 6 1.40 5.37 3.90
CA TYR A 6 1.81 6.41 4.84
C TYR A 6 2.86 5.89 5.80
N ASP A 7 4.03 6.54 5.78
CA ASP A 7 5.07 6.37 6.76
C ASP A 7 4.79 7.30 7.95
N ILE A 8 4.44 6.70 9.08
CA ILE A 8 4.07 7.42 10.30
C ILE A 8 5.27 8.12 10.92
N ASN A 9 6.48 7.53 10.83
CA ASN A 9 7.66 8.05 11.50
C ASN A 9 8.19 9.30 10.80
N LEU A 10 8.22 9.28 9.47
CA LEU A 10 8.74 10.40 8.68
C LEU A 10 7.66 11.37 8.20
N ASN A 11 6.39 11.10 8.54
CA ASN A 11 5.23 11.84 8.04
C ASN A 11 5.24 11.98 6.51
N ASN A 12 5.55 10.88 5.82
CA ASN A 12 5.70 10.85 4.36
C ASN A 12 4.63 9.97 3.71
N GLY A 13 4.06 10.45 2.62
CA GLY A 13 3.16 9.71 1.76
C GLY A 13 3.84 9.20 0.50
N PHE A 14 3.45 8.02 0.06
CA PHE A 14 3.73 7.53 -1.29
C PHE A 14 2.43 7.07 -1.93
N VAL A 15 2.05 7.69 -3.03
CA VAL A 15 0.80 7.41 -3.71
C VAL A 15 1.08 6.90 -5.10
N ASN A 16 0.44 5.80 -5.47
CA ASN A 16 0.48 5.32 -6.82
C ASN A 16 -0.84 5.51 -7.52
N VAL A 17 -0.79 6.04 -8.72
CA VAL A 17 -1.95 6.26 -9.57
C VAL A 17 -1.98 5.15 -10.62
N GLY A 18 -2.79 4.11 -10.35
CA GLY A 18 -2.97 3.00 -11.28
C GLY A 18 -3.93 3.34 -12.40
N ILE A 19 -3.68 2.80 -13.59
CA ILE A 19 -4.54 2.93 -14.77
C ILE A 19 -5.58 1.81 -14.91
N ASP A 20 -5.50 0.79 -14.05
CA ASP A 20 -6.24 -0.46 -14.17
C ASP A 20 -6.86 -0.87 -12.81
N HIS A 21 -7.52 -2.02 -12.78
CA HIS A 21 -8.06 -2.67 -11.59
C HIS A 21 -7.00 -2.84 -10.49
N ASN A 22 -7.49 -3.01 -9.25
CA ASN A 22 -6.64 -3.15 -8.06
C ASN A 22 -6.65 -4.60 -7.53
N PRO A 23 -6.02 -5.60 -8.18
CA PRO A 23 -5.88 -6.93 -7.61
C PRO A 23 -4.86 -6.95 -6.45
N SER A 24 -4.76 -8.06 -5.73
CA SER A 24 -3.78 -8.19 -4.63
C SER A 24 -2.32 -8.05 -5.09
N GLU A 25 -1.99 -8.41 -6.35
CA GLU A 25 -0.67 -8.16 -6.91
C GLU A 25 -0.35 -6.66 -6.94
N PHE A 26 -1.31 -5.84 -7.36
CA PHE A 26 -1.17 -4.39 -7.43
C PHE A 26 -0.81 -3.83 -6.06
N ALA A 27 -1.51 -4.23 -4.99
CA ALA A 27 -1.23 -3.77 -3.63
C ALA A 27 0.21 -4.08 -3.17
N VAL A 28 0.73 -5.26 -3.49
CA VAL A 28 2.14 -5.62 -3.17
C VAL A 28 3.13 -4.87 -4.05
N GLU A 29 2.80 -4.63 -5.33
CA GLU A 29 3.62 -3.79 -6.20
C GLU A 29 3.75 -2.37 -5.64
N ARG A 30 2.70 -1.82 -5.01
CA ARG A 30 2.77 -0.50 -4.38
C ARG A 30 3.79 -0.46 -3.25
N ILE A 31 3.83 -1.49 -2.42
CA ILE A 31 4.82 -1.63 -1.33
C ILE A 31 6.23 -1.73 -1.90
N ARG A 32 6.40 -2.50 -2.97
CA ARG A 32 7.69 -2.61 -3.67
C ARG A 32 8.14 -1.29 -4.28
N GLN A 33 7.24 -0.55 -4.91
CA GLN A 33 7.56 0.78 -5.45
C GLN A 33 7.91 1.76 -4.33
N TRP A 34 7.14 1.81 -3.24
CA TRP A 34 7.48 2.63 -2.07
C TRP A 34 8.89 2.30 -1.55
N ARG A 35 9.20 1.02 -1.35
CA ARG A 35 10.51 0.57 -0.88
C ARG A 35 11.62 1.02 -1.83
N ASN A 36 11.46 0.82 -3.14
CA ASN A 36 12.50 1.17 -4.11
C ASN A 36 12.70 2.69 -4.27
N ASN A 37 11.65 3.49 -4.08
CA ASN A 37 11.72 4.93 -4.33
C ASN A 37 12.12 5.75 -3.10
N ILE A 38 11.65 5.35 -1.91
CA ILE A 38 11.90 6.09 -0.68
C ILE A 38 12.26 5.20 0.50
N GLY A 39 11.65 4.02 0.63
CA GLY A 39 11.82 3.18 1.83
C GLY A 39 13.25 2.66 2.04
N LYS A 40 13.95 2.22 0.98
CA LYS A 40 15.35 1.75 1.09
C LYS A 40 16.30 2.87 1.49
N LYS A 41 16.12 4.08 0.95
CA LYS A 41 16.96 5.23 1.30
C LYS A 41 16.75 5.66 2.74
N ASN A 42 15.49 5.69 3.18
CA ASN A 42 15.14 6.12 4.53
C ASN A 42 15.48 5.06 5.60
N TYR A 43 15.47 3.78 5.22
CA TYR A 43 15.72 2.67 6.14
C TYR A 43 16.63 1.60 5.51
N PRO A 44 17.93 1.90 5.30
CA PRO A 44 18.85 1.07 4.52
C PRO A 44 19.08 -0.32 5.12
N ASN A 45 19.16 -0.42 6.45
CA ASN A 45 19.51 -1.66 7.17
C ASN A 45 18.28 -2.44 7.68
N THR A 46 17.11 -2.18 7.10
CA THR A 46 15.85 -2.79 7.55
C THR A 46 15.82 -4.28 7.23
N LYS A 47 15.58 -5.10 8.28
CA LYS A 47 15.32 -6.54 8.16
C LYS A 47 13.85 -6.90 8.29
N GLU A 48 13.03 -6.02 8.87
CA GLU A 48 11.62 -6.28 9.16
C GLU A 48 10.72 -5.15 8.66
N LEU A 49 9.52 -5.49 8.16
CA LEU A 49 8.53 -4.53 7.70
C LEU A 49 7.17 -4.81 8.36
N LEU A 50 6.67 -3.83 9.11
CA LEU A 50 5.32 -3.84 9.65
C LEU A 50 4.35 -3.13 8.68
N ILE A 51 3.25 -3.80 8.33
CA ILE A 51 2.21 -3.27 7.44
C ILE A 51 0.89 -3.25 8.19
N CYS A 52 0.33 -2.05 8.40
CA CYS A 52 -1.03 -1.89 8.90
C CYS A 52 -1.99 -1.75 7.71
N ALA A 53 -2.84 -2.75 7.48
CA ALA A 53 -3.73 -2.83 6.33
C ALA A 53 -5.21 -2.83 6.73
N ASN A 54 -6.07 -2.22 5.91
CA ASN A 54 -7.53 -2.19 6.14
C ASN A 54 -8.18 -3.57 6.08
N GLY A 55 -7.53 -4.57 5.47
CA GLY A 55 -8.01 -5.95 5.46
C GLY A 55 -9.22 -6.18 4.56
N ARG A 56 -9.41 -5.35 3.53
CA ARG A 56 -10.50 -5.46 2.54
C ARG A 56 -9.96 -5.33 1.12
N GLY A 57 -10.70 -5.85 0.14
CA GLY A 57 -10.31 -5.81 -1.26
C GLY A 57 -8.95 -6.46 -1.51
N SER A 58 -8.04 -5.73 -2.16
CA SER A 58 -6.73 -6.23 -2.59
C SER A 58 -5.80 -6.65 -1.45
N ASN A 59 -5.98 -6.14 -0.24
CA ASN A 59 -5.17 -6.49 0.94
C ASN A 59 -5.95 -7.27 2.01
N ALA A 60 -7.03 -7.95 1.61
CA ALA A 60 -7.88 -8.71 2.51
C ALA A 60 -7.11 -9.80 3.27
N SER A 61 -7.38 -9.94 4.56
CA SER A 61 -6.69 -10.90 5.45
C SER A 61 -6.89 -12.36 5.02
N ARG A 62 -8.05 -12.67 4.44
CA ARG A 62 -8.38 -14.00 3.89
C ARG A 62 -7.89 -14.21 2.45
N SER A 63 -7.37 -13.18 1.78
CA SER A 63 -6.93 -13.28 0.38
C SER A 63 -5.68 -14.15 0.27
N LYS A 64 -5.80 -15.24 -0.49
CA LYS A 64 -4.68 -16.11 -0.86
C LYS A 64 -3.67 -15.37 -1.76
N LEU A 65 -4.16 -14.57 -2.71
CA LEU A 65 -3.32 -13.76 -3.59
C LEU A 65 -2.48 -12.76 -2.80
N TRP A 66 -3.08 -12.09 -1.83
CA TRP A 66 -2.36 -11.15 -0.96
C TRP A 66 -1.18 -11.83 -0.24
N LYS A 67 -1.45 -12.96 0.41
CA LYS A 67 -0.44 -13.79 1.09
C LYS A 67 0.67 -14.26 0.15
N PHE A 68 0.29 -14.77 -1.02
CA PHE A 68 1.23 -15.27 -2.02
C PHE A 68 2.18 -14.17 -2.52
N TYR A 69 1.64 -13.01 -2.91
CA TYR A 69 2.48 -11.93 -3.42
C TYR A 69 3.34 -11.30 -2.32
N LEU A 70 2.85 -11.23 -1.08
CA LEU A 70 3.68 -10.85 0.06
C LEU A 70 4.83 -11.81 0.29
N GLN A 71 4.60 -13.13 0.23
CA GLN A 71 5.67 -14.13 0.32
C GLN A 71 6.71 -13.93 -0.79
N LYS A 72 6.25 -13.75 -2.04
CA LYS A 72 7.16 -13.49 -3.18
C LYS A 72 7.98 -12.22 -2.96
N PHE A 73 7.38 -11.18 -2.40
CA PHE A 73 8.07 -9.94 -2.06
C PHE A 73 9.06 -10.12 -0.90
N ALA A 74 8.69 -10.85 0.15
CA ALA A 74 9.58 -11.21 1.26
C ALA A 74 10.81 -11.99 0.74
N ASN A 75 10.59 -13.04 -0.04
CA ASN A 75 11.67 -13.85 -0.63
C ASN A 75 12.63 -13.00 -1.47
N LYS A 76 12.10 -12.10 -2.29
CA LYS A 76 12.94 -11.23 -3.14
C LYS A 76 13.74 -10.20 -2.35
N THR A 77 13.24 -9.78 -1.19
CA THR A 77 13.85 -8.68 -0.42
C THR A 77 14.61 -9.13 0.81
N GLY A 78 14.45 -10.38 1.25
CA GLY A 78 14.93 -10.89 2.53
C GLY A 78 14.22 -10.29 3.75
N LEU A 79 13.14 -9.52 3.55
CA LEU A 79 12.42 -8.89 4.65
C LEU A 79 11.49 -9.88 5.34
N LYS A 80 11.51 -9.88 6.67
CA LYS A 80 10.42 -10.45 7.48
C LYS A 80 9.26 -9.46 7.49
N ILE A 81 8.09 -9.90 7.05
CA ILE A 81 6.91 -9.03 6.92
C ILE A 81 5.86 -9.41 7.95
N THR A 82 5.47 -8.46 8.78
CA THR A 82 4.34 -8.59 9.71
C THR A 82 3.20 -7.74 9.18
N VAL A 83 2.00 -8.33 9.08
CA VAL A 83 0.79 -7.62 8.64
C VAL A 83 -0.22 -7.58 9.78
N CYS A 84 -0.61 -6.38 10.17
CA CYS A 84 -1.69 -6.13 11.11
C CYS A 84 -2.92 -5.64 10.34
N HIS A 85 -4.02 -6.36 10.46
CA HIS A 85 -5.29 -5.95 9.87
C HIS A 85 -6.14 -5.20 10.87
N PHE A 86 -6.71 -4.07 10.46
CA PHE A 86 -7.67 -3.33 11.26
C PHE A 86 -8.96 -4.16 11.49
N PRO A 87 -9.65 -4.01 12.63
CA PRO A 87 -10.94 -4.65 12.87
C PRO A 87 -11.99 -4.32 11.78
N PRO A 88 -13.01 -5.18 11.59
CA PRO A 88 -14.14 -4.85 10.72
C PRO A 88 -14.78 -3.50 11.10
N GLY A 89 -15.15 -2.71 10.10
CA GLY A 89 -15.81 -1.42 10.31
C GLY A 89 -14.87 -0.24 10.59
N THR A 90 -13.56 -0.47 10.79
CA THR A 90 -12.64 0.61 11.16
C THR A 90 -11.80 1.15 9.99
N SER A 91 -12.12 0.80 8.74
CA SER A 91 -11.31 1.18 7.58
C SER A 91 -11.24 2.70 7.34
N LYS A 92 -12.27 3.46 7.74
CA LYS A 92 -12.25 4.94 7.65
C LYS A 92 -11.34 5.60 8.69
N TRP A 93 -11.01 4.90 9.77
CA TRP A 93 -10.22 5.42 10.89
C TRP A 93 -8.71 5.23 10.70
N ASN A 94 -8.29 4.68 9.56
CA ASN A 94 -6.88 4.48 9.27
C ASN A 94 -6.20 5.86 9.08
N LYS A 95 -4.92 5.95 9.47
CA LYS A 95 -4.17 7.22 9.36
C LYS A 95 -4.01 7.71 7.93
N ILE A 96 -4.02 6.83 6.92
CA ILE A 96 -3.87 7.22 5.51
C ILE A 96 -5.06 8.08 5.06
N GLU A 97 -6.29 7.70 5.41
CA GLU A 97 -7.49 8.51 5.09
C GLU A 97 -7.38 9.91 5.71
N HIS A 98 -7.01 9.98 6.98
CA HIS A 98 -7.01 11.24 7.74
C HIS A 98 -5.77 12.11 7.53
N LYS A 99 -4.61 11.52 7.20
CA LYS A 99 -3.32 12.22 7.07
C LYS A 99 -2.86 12.41 5.64
N ILE A 100 -3.35 11.61 4.70
CA ILE A 100 -2.99 11.69 3.28
C ILE A 100 -4.21 12.09 2.46
N PHE A 101 -5.23 11.22 2.37
CA PHE A 101 -6.29 11.40 1.38
C PHE A 101 -7.19 12.60 1.67
N SER A 102 -7.43 12.94 2.95
CA SER A 102 -8.11 14.16 3.34
C SER A 102 -7.43 15.42 2.79
N PHE A 103 -6.10 15.51 2.90
CA PHE A 103 -5.32 16.65 2.44
C PHE A 103 -5.18 16.70 0.92
N ILE A 104 -5.02 15.54 0.27
CA ILE A 104 -5.08 15.45 -1.20
C ILE A 104 -6.43 15.99 -1.69
N SER A 105 -7.52 15.55 -1.05
CA SER A 105 -8.88 15.96 -1.39
C SER A 105 -9.10 17.47 -1.23
N MET A 106 -8.50 18.07 -0.21
CA MET A 106 -8.51 19.53 -0.04
C MET A 106 -7.66 20.23 -1.10
N ASN A 107 -6.48 19.71 -1.44
CA ASN A 107 -5.53 20.38 -2.34
C ASN A 107 -6.04 20.49 -3.79
N TRP A 108 -6.74 19.46 -4.28
CA TRP A 108 -7.28 19.47 -5.64
C TRP A 108 -8.76 19.83 -5.74
N ARG A 109 -9.38 20.27 -4.65
CA ARG A 109 -10.78 20.71 -4.66
C ARG A 109 -10.96 21.82 -5.71
N GLY A 110 -11.95 21.66 -6.59
CA GLY A 110 -12.24 22.63 -7.65
C GLY A 110 -11.22 22.63 -8.80
N LYS A 111 -10.28 21.68 -8.86
CA LYS A 111 -9.32 21.55 -9.95
C LYS A 111 -9.72 20.40 -10.88
N PRO A 112 -9.78 20.62 -12.21
CA PRO A 112 -10.20 19.58 -13.13
C PRO A 112 -9.10 18.50 -13.27
N LEU A 113 -9.48 17.24 -13.08
CA LEU A 113 -8.57 16.07 -13.13
C LEU A 113 -8.54 15.48 -14.56
N ILE A 114 -8.06 16.26 -15.52
CA ILE A 114 -8.18 15.95 -16.96
C ILE A 114 -7.15 14.95 -17.48
N ASN A 115 -6.02 14.77 -16.80
CA ASN A 115 -5.02 13.77 -17.15
C ASN A 115 -4.22 13.27 -15.94
N TYR A 116 -3.48 12.18 -16.13
CA TYR A 116 -2.70 11.53 -15.08
C TYR A 116 -1.57 12.41 -14.53
N GLU A 117 -0.97 13.24 -15.37
CA GLU A 117 0.11 14.14 -14.95
C GLU A 117 -0.39 15.20 -13.98
N ILE A 118 -1.54 15.82 -14.28
CA ILE A 118 -2.21 16.76 -13.38
C ILE A 118 -2.57 16.08 -12.07
N ILE A 119 -3.13 14.86 -12.12
CA ILE A 119 -3.44 14.07 -10.92
C ILE A 119 -2.18 13.85 -10.06
N ILE A 120 -1.06 13.45 -10.67
CA ILE A 120 0.21 13.21 -9.97
C ILE A 120 0.73 14.51 -9.36
N ASN A 121 0.80 15.58 -10.13
CA ASN A 121 1.29 16.88 -9.68
C ASN A 121 0.46 17.45 -8.53
N LEU A 122 -0.86 17.28 -8.58
CA LEU A 122 -1.76 17.68 -7.50
C LEU A 122 -1.58 16.83 -6.25
N ILE A 123 -1.34 15.53 -6.38
CA ILE A 123 -1.06 14.68 -5.23
C ILE A 123 0.29 15.06 -4.61
N GLU A 124 1.37 15.18 -5.39
CA GLU A 124 2.71 15.56 -4.89
C GLU A 124 2.75 16.97 -4.29
N GLY A 125 1.96 17.89 -4.86
CA GLY A 125 1.84 19.26 -4.37
C GLY A 125 1.15 19.39 -3.01
N THR A 126 0.58 18.31 -2.47
CA THR A 126 -0.12 18.33 -1.18
C THR A 126 0.89 18.49 -0.04
N LYS A 127 0.77 19.60 0.71
CA LYS A 127 1.60 19.92 1.88
C LYS A 127 0.73 20.23 3.08
N THR A 128 1.28 20.03 4.28
CA THR A 128 0.62 20.43 5.54
C THR A 128 1.56 21.22 6.42
N LYS A 129 1.01 22.01 7.36
CA LYS A 129 1.80 22.73 8.37
C LYS A 129 2.71 21.81 9.19
N LYS A 130 2.34 20.53 9.32
CA LYS A 130 3.11 19.49 10.03
C LYS A 130 4.17 18.82 9.15
N GLY A 131 4.45 19.36 7.96
CA GLY A 131 5.54 18.91 7.09
C GLY A 131 5.24 17.63 6.30
N LEU A 132 3.97 17.28 6.06
CA LEU A 132 3.63 16.14 5.18
C LEU A 132 4.26 16.35 3.80
N LYS A 133 5.01 15.34 3.34
CA LYS A 133 5.52 15.28 1.96
C LYS A 133 4.95 14.06 1.28
N ILE A 134 4.43 14.22 0.06
CA ILE A 134 3.89 13.12 -0.73
C ILE A 134 4.70 12.98 -2.01
N LYS A 135 5.14 11.77 -2.31
CA LYS A 135 5.57 11.41 -3.67
C LYS A 135 4.45 10.64 -4.36
N ALA A 136 4.22 10.93 -5.62
CA ALA A 136 3.24 10.22 -6.44
C ALA A 136 3.87 9.71 -7.73
N LYS A 137 3.48 8.49 -8.11
CA LYS A 137 3.95 7.85 -9.33
C LYS A 137 2.82 7.16 -10.07
N MET A 138 2.84 7.30 -11.38
CA MET A 138 1.99 6.52 -12.26
C MET A 138 2.40 5.05 -12.21
N ASP A 139 1.41 4.17 -12.16
CA ASP A 139 1.60 2.75 -12.39
C ASP A 139 1.02 2.35 -13.74
N LYS A 140 1.90 2.07 -14.69
CA LYS A 140 1.52 1.67 -16.06
C LYS A 140 1.44 0.15 -16.22
N LYS A 141 1.68 -0.62 -15.16
CA LYS A 141 1.63 -2.08 -15.20
C LYS A 141 0.17 -2.53 -15.33
N ILE A 142 -0.06 -3.47 -16.25
CA ILE A 142 -1.34 -4.16 -16.41
C ILE A 142 -1.30 -5.41 -15.53
N TYR A 143 -2.40 -5.70 -14.83
CA TYR A 143 -2.47 -6.84 -13.93
C TYR A 143 -3.56 -7.81 -14.36
N GLU A 144 -3.17 -9.05 -14.62
CA GLU A 144 -4.12 -10.11 -14.95
C GLU A 144 -5.11 -10.36 -13.80
N LEU A 145 -6.39 -10.35 -14.14
CA LEU A 145 -7.47 -10.71 -13.22
C LEU A 145 -7.69 -12.23 -13.18
N GLY A 146 -8.38 -12.69 -12.15
CA GLY A 146 -8.88 -14.08 -12.09
C GLY A 146 -7.82 -15.16 -11.86
N LYS A 147 -6.57 -14.79 -11.52
CA LYS A 147 -5.49 -15.74 -11.27
C LYS A 147 -5.86 -16.73 -10.15
N LYS A 148 -5.98 -18.00 -10.50
CA LYS A 148 -6.24 -19.11 -9.57
C LYS A 148 -4.91 -19.70 -9.11
N PHE A 149 -4.81 -20.01 -7.83
CA PHE A 149 -3.64 -20.73 -7.28
C PHE A 149 -4.00 -22.16 -6.95
N SER A 150 -3.04 -23.05 -7.22
CA SER A 150 -3.13 -24.45 -6.83
C SER A 150 -2.93 -24.59 -5.32
N LYS A 151 -3.35 -25.73 -4.75
CA LYS A 151 -3.02 -26.07 -3.36
C LYS A 151 -1.50 -26.09 -3.12
N LYS A 152 -0.71 -26.52 -4.13
CA LYS A 152 0.75 -26.58 -4.07
C LYS A 152 1.40 -25.21 -3.88
N ASP A 153 0.85 -24.16 -4.50
CA ASP A 153 1.36 -22.80 -4.35
C ASP A 153 1.17 -22.28 -2.92
N MET A 154 0.08 -22.67 -2.28
CA MET A 154 -0.25 -22.24 -0.91
C MET A 154 0.60 -22.94 0.15
N VAL A 155 1.02 -24.19 -0.08
CA VAL A 155 1.91 -24.94 0.84
C VAL A 155 3.29 -24.29 0.94
N LYS A 156 3.75 -23.61 -0.11
CA LYS A 156 5.05 -22.92 -0.14
C LYS A 156 5.06 -21.59 0.64
N ILE A 157 3.91 -21.14 1.13
CA ILE A 157 3.79 -19.88 1.85
C ILE A 157 4.15 -20.11 3.32
N ASN A 158 5.16 -19.41 3.82
CA ASN A 158 5.60 -19.46 5.20
C ASN A 158 4.91 -18.36 6.00
N ILE A 159 3.77 -18.66 6.61
CA ILE A 159 3.00 -17.73 7.44
C ILE A 159 2.83 -18.28 8.85
N LEU A 160 3.14 -17.43 9.82
CA LEU A 160 2.80 -17.62 11.22
C LEU A 160 1.72 -16.63 11.62
N THR A 161 0.65 -17.12 12.24
CA THR A 161 -0.40 -16.27 12.81
C THR A 161 -0.03 -15.88 14.23
N HIS A 162 -0.10 -14.58 14.54
CA HIS A 162 0.07 -14.11 15.91
C HIS A 162 -1.20 -14.39 16.71
N LYS A 163 -1.05 -14.73 18.00
CA LYS A 163 -2.20 -14.72 18.91
C LYS A 163 -2.72 -13.29 18.97
N ILE A 164 -4.01 -13.14 18.67
CA ILE A 164 -4.74 -11.89 18.82
C ILE A 164 -5.57 -12.07 20.08
N ASN A 165 -5.60 -11.09 20.98
CA ASN A 165 -6.55 -11.13 22.08
C ASN A 165 -7.94 -11.19 21.47
N SER A 166 -8.61 -12.33 21.59
CA SER A 166 -10.04 -12.43 21.36
C SER A 166 -10.68 -11.42 22.31
N LYS A 167 -11.46 -10.48 21.76
CA LYS A 167 -12.44 -9.77 22.58
C LYS A 167 -13.42 -10.76 23.18
#